data_AF-A0A0C2ZIV0-F1
#
_entry.id   AF-A0A0C2ZIV0-F1
#
_cell.length_a   1.000
_cell.length_b   1.000
_cell.length_c   1.000
_cell.angle_alpha   90.00
_cell.angle_beta   90.00
_cell.angle_gamma   90.00
#
_symmetry.space_group_name_H-M   'P 1'
#
loop_
_entity.id
_entity.type
_entity.pdbx_description
1 polymer ?
#
loop_
_entity_poly.entity_id
_entity_poly.type
_entity_poly.pdbx_seq_one_letter_code
_entity_poly.pdbx_strand_id
1 'polypeptide(L)' 'MSSSRATAILHRTPWLPPVAVAAEGVYVELEDGKRLIDGVGGAAVSCLGTSHPKVIEAIKDQLDTLTCK' A
#
# COMPACT_ATOMS: atom_id res chain seq x y z
N MET A 1 22.99 5.44 -7.68
CA MET A 1 22.09 6.15 -8.62
C MET A 1 21.27 5.09 -9.34
N SER A 2 20.02 4.88 -8.90
CA SER A 2 19.16 3.86 -9.51
C SER A 2 18.74 4.29 -10.90
N SER A 3 18.86 3.39 -11.88
CA SER A 3 18.55 3.61 -13.29
C SER A 3 17.04 3.88 -13.46
N SER A 4 16.68 4.96 -14.14
CA SER A 4 15.28 5.31 -14.42
C SER A 4 14.70 4.41 -15.52
N ARG A 5 13.97 3.36 -15.12
CA ARG A 5 13.13 2.60 -16.05
C ARG A 5 11.95 3.48 -16.47
N ALA A 6 11.62 3.53 -17.77
CA ALA A 6 10.44 4.24 -18.23
C ALA A 6 9.18 3.63 -17.60
N THR A 7 8.36 4.46 -16.96
CA THR A 7 7.06 4.06 -16.37
C THR A 7 5.96 4.93 -16.96
N ALA A 8 4.71 4.44 -16.90
CA ALA A 8 3.53 5.24 -17.21
C ALA A 8 3.04 6.07 -15.99
N ILE A 9 3.85 6.18 -14.93
CA ILE A 9 3.47 6.83 -13.67
C ILE A 9 4.00 8.26 -13.67
N LEU A 10 3.09 9.24 -13.52
CA LEU A 10 3.46 10.62 -13.24
C LEU A 10 3.73 10.77 -11.73
N HIS A 11 5.00 10.79 -11.34
CA HIS A 11 5.41 10.89 -9.94
C HIS A 11 5.20 12.30 -9.35
N ARG A 12 4.85 12.37 -8.05
CA ARG A 12 4.73 13.63 -7.30
C ARG A 12 6.07 14.31 -7.06
N THR A 13 7.13 13.52 -6.93
CA THR A 13 8.49 13.97 -6.63
C THR A 13 9.38 13.91 -7.87
N PRO A 14 10.43 14.74 -7.98
CA PRO A 14 11.33 14.73 -9.12
C PRO A 14 12.31 13.54 -9.11
N TRP A 15 12.36 12.76 -8.04
CA TRP A 15 13.09 11.49 -7.95
C TRP A 15 12.14 10.30 -7.98
N LEU A 16 12.67 9.12 -8.35
CA LEU A 16 11.95 7.86 -8.29
C LEU A 16 11.79 7.42 -6.82
N PRO A 17 10.57 7.36 -6.27
CA PRO A 17 10.36 6.90 -4.90
C PRO A 17 10.54 5.38 -4.80
N PRO A 18 10.82 4.84 -3.59
CA PRO A 18 10.77 3.40 -3.35
C PRO A 18 9.39 2.81 -3.68
N VAL A 19 9.37 1.60 -4.21
CA VAL A 19 8.14 0.88 -4.57
C VAL A 19 7.78 -0.08 -3.44
N ALA A 20 6.64 0.13 -2.80
CA ALA A 20 6.06 -0.83 -1.85
C ALA A 20 5.34 -1.95 -2.62
N VAL A 21 5.57 -3.20 -2.22
CA VAL A 21 5.01 -4.40 -2.88
C VAL A 21 4.08 -5.21 -1.98
N ALA A 22 4.24 -5.10 -0.66
CA ALA A 22 3.35 -5.71 0.32
C ALA A 22 3.33 -4.88 1.62
N ALA A 23 2.29 -5.07 2.44
CA ALA A 23 2.21 -4.46 3.76
C ALA A 23 1.28 -5.26 4.69
N GLU A 24 1.64 -5.37 5.96
CA GLU A 24 0.87 -6.06 7.00
C GLU A 24 1.11 -5.41 8.36
N GLY A 25 0.01 -5.05 9.04
CA GLY A 25 0.06 -4.34 10.31
C GLY A 25 0.79 -3.01 10.14
N VAL A 26 1.91 -2.85 10.84
CA VAL A 26 2.77 -1.65 10.78
C VAL A 26 3.95 -1.82 9.83
N TYR A 27 4.03 -2.91 9.07
CA TYR A 27 5.17 -3.18 8.21
C TYR A 27 4.85 -2.97 6.73
N VAL A 28 5.82 -2.40 6.00
CA VAL A 28 5.78 -2.25 4.55
C VAL A 28 7.00 -2.93 3.94
N GLU A 29 6.79 -3.78 2.94
CA GLU A 29 7.84 -4.43 2.17
C GLU A 29 8.07 -3.68 0.86
N LEU A 30 9.34 -3.40 0.56
CA LEU A 30 9.77 -2.74 -0.66
C LEU A 30 10.22 -3.77 -1.70
N GLU A 31 10.18 -3.37 -2.98
CA GLU A 31 10.65 -4.19 -4.11
C GLU A 31 12.13 -4.62 -3.95
N ASP A 32 12.94 -3.84 -3.24
CA ASP A 32 14.35 -4.16 -2.94
C ASP A 32 14.53 -5.15 -1.77
N GLY A 33 13.43 -5.71 -1.26
CA GLY A 33 13.39 -6.68 -0.17
C GLY A 33 13.48 -6.08 1.24
N LYS A 34 13.60 -4.75 1.37
CA LYS A 34 13.60 -4.11 2.70
C LYS A 34 12.21 -4.13 3.32
N ARG A 35 12.18 -4.34 4.63
CA ARG A 35 10.98 -4.22 5.45
C ARG A 35 11.09 -3.01 6.35
N LEU A 36 10.15 -2.07 6.21
CA LEU A 36 10.08 -0.81 6.93
C LEU A 36 8.97 -0.85 7.98
N ILE A 37 9.13 -0.09 9.05
CA ILE A 37 8.04 0.20 10.00
C ILE A 37 7.37 1.50 9.56
N ASP A 38 6.07 1.45 9.33
CA ASP A 38 5.20 2.62 9.20
C ASP A 38 4.85 3.13 10.60
N GLY A 39 5.64 4.10 11.07
CA GLY A 39 5.42 4.76 12.36
C GLY A 39 4.35 5.86 12.34
N VAL A 40 3.76 6.16 11.18
CA VAL A 40 2.84 7.30 10.99
C VAL A 40 1.46 6.88 10.45
N GLY A 41 1.31 5.62 10.00
CA GLY A 41 0.08 5.15 9.36
C GLY A 41 -0.18 5.84 8.03
N GLY A 42 0.88 6.08 7.25
CA GLY A 42 0.90 6.96 6.09
C GLY A 42 0.73 8.43 6.49
N ALA A 43 -0.42 9.01 6.18
CA ALA A 43 -0.80 10.35 6.66
C ALA A 43 -1.86 10.25 7.78
N ALA A 44 -1.61 9.37 8.76
CA ALA A 44 -2.57 8.99 9.81
C ALA A 44 -3.89 8.40 9.25
N VAL A 45 -3.82 7.67 8.14
CA VAL A 45 -4.98 7.06 7.47
C VAL A 45 -5.16 5.61 7.93
N SER A 46 -4.07 4.85 8.02
CA SER A 46 -4.09 3.42 8.32
C SER A 46 -4.04 3.15 9.83
N CYS A 47 -5.01 3.69 10.58
CA CYS A 47 -5.06 3.59 12.05
C CYS A 47 -5.13 2.15 12.59
N LEU A 48 -5.66 1.21 11.81
CA LEU A 48 -5.76 -0.21 12.15
C LEU A 48 -4.58 -1.03 11.60
N GLY A 49 -3.58 -0.36 11.02
CA GLY A 49 -2.55 -1.01 10.20
C GLY A 49 -3.09 -1.45 8.83
N THR A 50 -2.16 -1.86 7.97
CA THR A 50 -2.48 -2.38 6.63
C THR A 50 -2.87 -3.87 6.71
N SER A 51 -3.71 -4.32 5.79
CA SER A 51 -4.15 -5.73 5.66
C SER A 51 -4.92 -6.28 6.87
N HIS A 52 -5.67 -5.43 7.59
CA HIS A 52 -6.48 -5.86 8.72
C HIS A 52 -7.61 -6.82 8.28
N PRO A 53 -7.64 -8.10 8.72
CA PRO A 53 -8.54 -9.12 8.16
C PRO A 53 -10.01 -8.75 8.21
N LYS A 54 -10.48 -8.19 9.33
CA LYS A 54 -11.87 -7.76 9.50
C LYS A 54 -12.31 -6.68 8.49
N VAL A 55 -11.41 -5.76 8.12
CA VAL A 55 -11.71 -4.70 7.17
C VAL A 55 -11.79 -5.26 5.76
N ILE A 56 -10.86 -6.16 5.42
CA ILE A 56 -10.84 -6.85 4.12
C ILE A 56 -12.14 -7.63 3.91
N GLU A 57 -12.55 -8.45 4.87
CA GLU A 57 -13.77 -9.25 4.75
C GLU A 57 -15.02 -8.38 4.62
N ALA A 58 -15.14 -7.32 5.45
CA ALA A 58 -16.27 -6.38 5.33
C ALA A 58 -16.35 -5.68 3.96
N ILE A 59 -15.21 -5.37 3.33
CA ILE A 59 -15.17 -4.81 1.98
C ILE A 59 -15.66 -5.84 0.96
N LYS A 60 -15.20 -7.10 1.05
CA LYS A 60 -15.62 -8.18 0.15
C LYS A 60 -17.12 -8.45 0.25
N ASP A 61 -17.62 -8.65 1.46
CA ASP A 61 -19.05 -8.90 1.72
C ASP A 61 -19.94 -7.79 1.12
N GLN A 62 -19.50 -6.53 1.25
CA GLN A 62 -20.23 -5.39 0.71
C GLN A 62 -20.20 -5.34 -0.83
N LEU A 63 -19.09 -5.72 -1.45
CA LEU A 63 -18.99 -5.81 -2.92
C LEU A 63 -19.96 -6.87 -3.46
N ASP A 64 -20.02 -8.04 -2.81
CA ASP A 64 -20.94 -9.13 -3.17
C ASP A 64 -22.42 -8.76 -2.96
N THR A 65 -22.71 -7.84 -2.03
CA THR A 65 -24.08 -7.42 -1.74
C THR A 65 -24.57 -6.30 -2.67
N LEU A 66 -23.74 -5.29 -2.93
CA LEU A 66 -24.17 -4.07 -3.62
C LEU A 66 -23.98 -4.12 -5.14
N THR A 67 -22.94 -4.79 -5.64
CA THR A 67 -22.59 -4.77 -7.07
C THR A 67 -23.25 -5.90 -7.87
N CYS A 68 -23.80 -6.89 -7.20
CA CYS A 68 -24.56 -7.97 -7.83
C CYS A 68 -26.03 -7.54 -8.06
N LYS A 69 -26.26 -6.83 -9.15
CA LYS A 69 -27.56 -6.71 -9.82
C LYS A 69 -27.39 -6.92 -11.31
#